data_AF-A0AB39TCQ2-F1
#
_entry.id   AF-A0AB39TCQ2-F1
#
_cell.length_a   1.000
_cell.length_b   1.000
_cell.length_c   1.000
_cell.angle_alpha   90.00
_cell.angle_beta   90.00
_cell.angle_gamma   90.00
#
_symmetry.space_group_name_H-M   'P 1'
#
loop_
_entity.id
_entity.type
_entity.pdbx_description
1 polymer ?
#
loop_
_entity_poly.entity_id
_entity_poly.type
_entity_poly.pdbx_seq_one_letter_code
_entity_poly.pdbx_strand_id
1 'polypeptide(L)' 'MLDLATSRVNATAETRSVDDQAAWLDGSTLAYAQQHEDGTKDLWSVPADGSGKPRQLQRNAHSPAALG' A
#
# COMPACT_ATOMS: atom_id res chain seq x y z
N MET A 1 -3.90 -6.94 -6.55
CA MET A 1 -3.25 -8.28 -6.59
C MET A 1 -3.58 -8.99 -7.90
N LEU A 2 -2.58 -9.59 -8.57
CA LEU A 2 -2.80 -10.45 -9.73
C LEU A 2 -2.92 -11.91 -9.27
N ASP A 3 -4.05 -12.54 -9.57
CA ASP A 3 -4.23 -13.99 -9.48
C ASP A 3 -3.71 -14.63 -10.77
N LEU A 4 -2.63 -15.40 -10.66
CA LEU A 4 -1.97 -16.04 -11.80
C LEU A 4 -2.75 -17.23 -12.38
N ALA A 5 -3.60 -17.89 -11.59
CA ALA A 5 -4.41 -19.00 -12.08
C ALA A 5 -5.53 -18.51 -12.99
N THR A 6 -6.03 -17.29 -12.75
CA THR A 6 -7.16 -16.71 -13.49
C THR A 6 -6.80 -15.50 -14.35
N SER A 7 -5.55 -15.02 -14.26
CA SER A 7 -5.09 -13.74 -14.82
C SER A 7 -5.93 -12.53 -14.39
N ARG A 8 -6.66 -12.65 -13.27
CA ARG A 8 -7.51 -11.56 -12.77
C ARG A 8 -6.71 -10.60 -11.91
N VAL A 9 -6.92 -9.31 -12.14
CA VAL A 9 -6.39 -8.24 -11.29
C VAL A 9 -7.48 -7.77 -10.34
N ASN A 10 -7.21 -7.89 -9.04
CA ASN A 10 -8.00 -7.27 -7.99
C ASN A 10 -7.40 -5.90 -7.67
N ALA A 11 -8.18 -4.83 -7.85
CA ALA A 11 -7.78 -3.50 -7.41
C ALA A 11 -7.72 -3.46 -5.88
N THR A 12 -6.79 -2.67 -5.33
CA THR A 12 -6.81 -2.36 -3.89
C THR A 12 -7.90 -1.34 -3.59
N ALA A 13 -8.19 -1.12 -2.31
CA ALA A 13 -9.13 -0.08 -1.89
C ALA A 13 -8.49 1.33 -1.79
N GLU A 14 -7.20 1.48 -2.07
CA GLU A 14 -6.57 2.80 -2.17
C GLU A 14 -6.95 3.46 -3.50
N THR A 15 -7.45 4.70 -3.41
CA THR A 15 -7.92 5.48 -4.56
C THR A 15 -7.09 6.73 -4.80
N ARG A 16 -6.23 7.10 -3.86
CA ARG A 16 -5.25 8.18 -3.99
C ARG A 16 -4.09 7.73 -4.88
N SER A 17 -3.45 8.70 -5.53
CA SER A 17 -2.25 8.43 -6.31
C SER A 17 -1.09 8.05 -5.39
N VAL A 18 -0.47 6.92 -5.68
CA VAL A 18 0.76 6.46 -5.05
C VAL A 18 1.87 6.61 -6.09
N ASP A 19 2.81 7.51 -5.82
CA ASP A 19 3.89 7.90 -6.76
C ASP A 19 5.21 7.17 -6.46
N ASP A 20 5.28 6.45 -5.34
CA ASP A 20 6.50 5.85 -4.80
C ASP A 20 6.34 4.34 -4.59
N GLN A 21 7.42 3.69 -4.15
CA GLN A 21 7.49 2.25 -3.91
C GLN A 21 6.40 1.74 -2.95
N ALA A 22 5.76 0.64 -3.37
CA ALA A 22 5.00 -0.24 -2.48
C ALA A 22 5.84 -1.46 -2.07
N ALA A 23 5.62 -1.98 -0.86
CA ALA A 23 6.22 -3.21 -0.36
C ALA A 23 5.15 -4.11 0.26
N TRP A 24 5.37 -5.42 0.25
CA TRP A 24 4.54 -6.36 0.99
C TRP A 24 4.94 -6.35 2.47
N LEU A 25 3.95 -6.22 3.36
CA LEU A 25 4.15 -6.46 4.80
C LEU A 25 4.05 -7.95 5.12
N ASP A 26 3.18 -8.63 4.38
CA ASP A 26 2.88 -10.06 4.47
C ASP A 26 2.29 -10.53 3.13
N GLY A 27 1.76 -11.75 3.09
CA GLY A 27 1.19 -12.34 1.86
C GLY A 27 -0.12 -11.72 1.35
N SER A 28 -0.73 -10.77 2.07
CA SER A 28 -2.02 -10.17 1.71
C SER A 28 -2.09 -8.65 1.87
N THR A 29 -1.07 -8.03 2.46
CA THR A 29 -1.08 -6.60 2.80
C THR A 29 0.08 -5.85 2.14
N LEU A 30 -0.26 -4.77 1.43
CA LEU A 30 0.70 -3.83 0.89
C LEU A 30 0.91 -2.66 1.86
N ALA A 31 2.13 -2.15 1.94
CA ALA A 31 2.47 -0.86 2.51
C ALA A 31 3.05 0.07 1.44
N TYR A 32 2.79 1.36 1.60
CA TYR A 32 3.21 2.42 0.68
C TYR A 32 3.23 3.75 1.42
N ALA A 33 3.92 4.74 0.87
CA ALA A 33 3.84 6.11 1.37
C ALA A 33 2.79 6.92 0.60
N GLN A 34 2.01 7.71 1.33
CA GLN A 34 1.12 8.71 0.75
C GLN A 34 1.68 10.09 1.04
N GLN A 35 1.86 10.87 -0.03
CA GLN A 35 2.30 12.25 0.06
C GLN A 35 1.12 13.20 0.33
N HIS A 36 1.34 14.15 1.23
CA HIS A 36 0.45 15.28 1.52
C HIS A 36 0.80 16.49 0.64
N GLU A 37 -0.08 17.48 0.60
CA GLU A 37 0.11 18.70 -0.19
C GLU A 37 1.35 19.51 0.22
N ASP A 38 1.75 19.42 1.50
CA ASP A 38 2.94 20.08 2.05
C ASP A 38 4.26 19.33 1.75
N GLY A 39 4.19 18.22 1.02
CA GLY A 39 5.34 17.38 0.66
C GLY A 39 5.76 16.36 1.72
N THR A 40 5.15 16.37 2.90
CA THR A 40 5.38 15.30 3.90
C THR A 40 4.75 13.99 3.44
N LYS A 41 5.28 12.87 3.94
CA LYS A 41 4.77 11.53 3.64
C LYS A 41 4.44 10.78 4.92
N ASP A 42 3.33 10.06 4.88
CA ASP A 42 2.95 9.09 5.90
C ASP A 42 2.98 7.69 5.31
N LEU A 43 3.29 6.70 6.14
CA LEU A 43 3.22 5.29 5.74
C LEU A 43 1.81 4.76 5.97
N TRP A 44 1.27 4.09 4.98
CA TRP A 44 -0.06 3.47 4.96
C TRP A 44 0.03 2.00 4.57
N SER A 45 -1.02 1.24 4.88
CA SER A 45 -1.22 -0.13 4.39
C SER A 45 -2.62 -0.36 3.85
N VAL A 46 -2.78 -1.35 2.97
CA VAL A 46 -4.08 -1.75 2.40
C VAL A 46 -4.08 -3.26 2.09
N PRO A 47 -5.20 -3.97 2.28
CA PRO A 47 -5.37 -5.32 1.75
C PRO A 47 -5.25 -5.31 0.22
N ALA A 48 -4.42 -6.20 -0.31
CA ALA A 48 -4.09 -6.24 -1.74
C ALA A 48 -5.22 -6.77 -2.63
N ASP A 49 -6.23 -7.40 -2.01
CA ASP A 49 -7.43 -7.96 -2.65
C ASP A 49 -8.61 -6.99 -2.69
N GLY A 50 -8.48 -5.79 -2.10
CA GLY A 50 -9.52 -4.77 -2.07
C GLY A 50 -10.60 -4.98 -1.01
N SER A 51 -10.50 -5.99 -0.15
CA SER A 51 -11.53 -6.35 0.85
C SER A 51 -11.64 -5.39 2.05
N GLY A 52 -10.73 -4.42 2.19
CA GLY A 52 -10.66 -3.51 3.32
C GLY A 52 -10.51 -2.05 2.95
N LYS A 53 -9.82 -1.28 3.80
CA LYS A 53 -9.57 0.16 3.60
C LYS A 53 -8.10 0.48 3.90
N PRO A 54 -7.52 1.50 3.26
CA PRO A 54 -6.25 2.08 3.65
C PRO A 54 -6.20 2.41 5.15
N ARG A 55 -5.08 2.09 5.81
CA ARG A 55 -4.82 2.41 7.22
C ARG A 55 -3.47 3.06 7.38
N GLN A 56 -3.38 4.13 8.14
CA GLN A 56 -2.11 4.78 8.44
C GLN A 56 -1.33 3.93 9.46
N LEU A 57 -0.06 3.68 9.16
CA LEU A 57 0.88 2.94 10.01
C LEU A 57 1.78 3.87 10.81
N GLN A 58 2.34 4.87 10.14
CA GLN A 58 3.33 5.77 10.75
C GLN A 58 3.27 7.16 10.12
N ARG A 59 3.48 8.19 10.94
CA ARG A 59 3.61 9.58 10.47
C ARG A 59 5.04 9.90 10.07
N ASN A 60 5.21 10.81 9.10
CA ASN A 60 6.53 11.29 8.68
C ASN A 60 7.48 10.15 8.29
N ALA A 61 6.98 9.18 7.53
CA ALA A 61 7.70 7.98 7.10
C ALA A 61 7.51 7.76 5.60
N HIS A 62 8.60 7.51 4.90
CA HIS A 62 8.65 7.62 3.44
C HIS A 62 8.77 6.28 2.72
N SER A 63 9.38 5.27 3.34
CA SER A 63 9.67 4.00 2.66
C SER A 63 9.44 2.83 3.60
N PRO A 64 8.54 1.90 3.26
CA PRO A 64 8.40 0.66 4.01
C PRO A 64 9.60 -0.25 3.78
N ALA A 65 10.13 -0.81 4.86
CA ALA A 65 11.10 -1.90 4.81
C ALA A 65 10.58 -3.04 5.70
N ALA A 66 10.35 -4.21 5.11
CA ALA A 66 10.01 -5.40 5.88
C ALA A 66 11.28 -5.91 6.57
N LEU A 67 11.16 -6.25 7.86
CA LEU A 67 12.17 -7.05 8.54
C LEU A 67 11.93 -8.50 8.15
N GLY A 68 12.90 -9.11 7.48
CA GLY A 68 12.82 -10.51 7.01
C GLY A 68 12.87 -11.54 8.13
#